data_AF-X1NTC3-F1
#
_entry.id   AF-X1NTC3-F1
#
_cell.length_a   1.000
_cell.length_b   1.000
_cell.length_c   1.000
_cell.angle_alpha   90.00
_cell.angle_beta   90.00
_cell.angle_gamma   90.00
#
_symmetry.space_group_name_H-M   'P 1'
#
loop_
_entity.id
_entity.type
_entity.pdbx_description
1 polymer ?
#
loop_
_entity_poly.entity_id
_entity_poly.type
_entity_poly.pdbx_seq_one_letter_code
_entity_poly.pdbx_strand_id
1 'polypeptide(L)'
;MKEKGLIQVYTGDGKGKSTAAIGQAARAAGHGFKVGSVSFFKDPEAFGYGEHKSLEKLGIKTFLFAKKHPHFYKELNPDDVRQECSRGLEF
;
A
#
# COMPACT_ATOMS: atom_id res chain seq x y z
N MET A 1 18.16 -21.98 -11.45
CA MET A 1 18.67 -20.74 -10.81
C MET A 1 17.53 -20.11 -10.04
N LYS A 2 17.74 -19.61 -8.82
CA LYS A 2 16.72 -18.75 -8.19
C LYS A 2 16.73 -17.41 -8.94
N GLU A 3 15.58 -17.00 -9.47
CA GLU A 3 15.47 -15.68 -10.07
C GLU A 3 15.70 -14.60 -9.01
N LYS A 4 16.43 -13.54 -9.37
CA LYS A 4 16.76 -12.44 -8.47
C LYS A 4 15.55 -11.50 -8.35
N GLY A 5 15.02 -11.33 -7.14
CA GLY A 5 14.03 -10.30 -6.85
C GLY A 5 14.59 -8.89 -7.06
N LEU A 6 13.80 -8.00 -7.65
CA LEU A 6 14.16 -6.61 -7.93
C LEU A 6 13.27 -5.65 -7.14
N ILE A 7 13.78 -4.43 -6.91
CA ILE A 7 13.03 -3.33 -6.27
C ILE A 7 12.69 -2.31 -7.35
N GLN A 8 11.41 -1.95 -7.45
CA GLN A 8 10.92 -0.91 -8.35
C GLN A 8 10.38 0.27 -7.55
N VAL A 9 10.88 1.47 -7.83
CA VAL A 9 10.48 2.71 -7.15
C VAL A 9 9.73 3.61 -8.12
N TYR A 10 8.46 3.89 -7.82
CA TYR A 10 7.68 4.92 -8.52
C TYR A 10 7.70 6.21 -7.71
N THR A 11 8.36 7.26 -8.20
CA THR A 11 8.54 8.56 -7.52
C THR A 11 8.19 9.74 -8.43
N GLY A 12 8.27 10.96 -7.89
CA GLY A 12 7.91 12.22 -8.57
C GLY A 12 6.49 12.70 -8.27
N ASP A 13 6.14 13.91 -8.70
CA ASP A 13 4.86 14.57 -8.33
C ASP A 13 3.68 14.15 -9.21
N GLY A 14 3.95 13.52 -10.36
CA GLY A 14 2.94 13.04 -11.28
C GLY A 14 1.95 12.04 -10.67
N LYS A 15 0.70 12.07 -11.13
CA LYS A 15 -0.29 11.03 -10.81
C LYS A 15 0.11 9.70 -11.46
N GLY A 16 -0.26 8.59 -10.82
CA GLY A 16 -0.10 7.24 -11.38
C GLY A 16 0.86 6.31 -10.63
N LYS A 17 1.63 6.81 -9.65
CA LYS A 17 2.56 5.97 -8.85
C LYS A 17 1.88 4.78 -8.20
N SER A 18 0.81 5.02 -7.44
CA SER A 18 0.04 3.94 -6.81
C SER A 18 -0.64 3.05 -7.84
N THR A 19 -1.17 3.62 -8.92
CA THR A 19 -1.85 2.86 -9.98
C THR A 19 -0.89 1.90 -10.67
N ALA A 20 0.35 2.32 -10.93
CA ALA A 20 1.40 1.47 -11.51
C ALA A 20 1.73 0.29 -10.57
N ALA A 21 1.91 0.53 -9.27
CA ALA A 21 2.15 -0.51 -8.28
C ALA A 21 0.98 -1.51 -8.18
N ILE A 22 -0.25 -1.01 -8.16
CA ILE A 22 -1.47 -1.83 -8.12
C ILE A 22 -1.62 -2.67 -9.40
N GLY A 23 -1.31 -2.09 -10.56
CA GLY A 23 -1.29 -2.81 -11.83
C GLY A 23 -0.26 -3.96 -11.86
N GLN A 24 0.93 -3.74 -11.29
CA GLN A 24 1.93 -4.82 -11.14
C GLN A 24 1.43 -5.92 -10.19
N ALA A 25 0.84 -5.54 -9.06
CA ALA A 25 0.25 -6.49 -8.11
C ALA A 25 -0.84 -7.35 -8.77
N ALA A 26 -1.76 -6.72 -9.52
CA ALA A 26 -2.82 -7.42 -10.24
C ALA A 26 -2.26 -8.34 -11.33
N ARG A 27 -1.26 -7.90 -12.08
CA ARG A 27 -0.57 -8.73 -13.08
C ARG A 27 0.06 -9.97 -12.44
N ALA A 28 0.80 -9.79 -11.34
CA ALA A 28 1.43 -10.90 -10.63
C ALA A 28 0.39 -11.88 -10.08
N ALA A 29 -0.70 -11.39 -9.48
CA ALA A 29 -1.80 -12.23 -9.02
C ALA A 29 -2.45 -13.01 -10.18
N GLY A 30 -2.65 -12.38 -11.34
CA GLY A 30 -3.16 -13.04 -12.55
C GLY A 30 -2.29 -14.18 -13.07
N HIS A 31 -0.98 -14.15 -12.79
CA HIS A 31 -0.04 -15.24 -13.08
C HIS A 31 0.09 -16.27 -11.93
N GLY A 32 -0.72 -16.16 -10.86
CA GLY A 32 -0.71 -17.09 -9.74
C GLY A 32 0.39 -16.85 -8.71
N PHE A 33 1.09 -15.71 -8.76
CA PHE A 33 2.06 -15.37 -7.72
C PHE A 33 1.35 -14.98 -6.41
N LYS A 34 2.04 -15.22 -5.28
CA LYS A 34 1.60 -14.71 -3.98
C LYS A 34 1.93 -13.22 -3.88
N VAL A 35 0.92 -12.41 -3.63
CA VAL A 35 1.06 -10.95 -3.56
C VAL A 35 0.49 -10.44 -2.23
N GLY A 36 1.23 -9.53 -1.60
CA GLY A 36 0.77 -8.74 -0.47
C GLY A 36 0.87 -7.25 -0.80
N SER A 37 -0.05 -6.46 -0.26
CA SER A 37 -0.06 -5.01 -0.41
C SER A 37 0.00 -4.35 0.95
N VAL A 38 0.98 -3.46 1.14
CA VAL A 38 1.09 -2.62 2.34
C VAL A 38 0.95 -1.17 1.90
N SER A 39 0.17 -0.39 2.65
CA SER A 39 -0.03 1.03 2.36
C SER A 39 -0.05 1.85 3.66
N PHE A 40 0.57 3.02 3.59
CA PHE A 40 0.55 4.03 4.64
C PHE A 40 -0.29 5.23 4.19
N PHE A 41 -0.90 5.93 5.15
CA PHE A 41 -1.62 7.20 4.90
C PHE A 41 -2.76 7.07 3.88
N LYS A 42 -3.45 5.92 3.90
CA LYS A 42 -4.67 5.68 3.13
C LYS A 42 -5.77 5.20 4.05
N ASP A 43 -6.94 5.82 3.93
CA ASP A 43 -8.15 5.46 4.65
C ASP A 43 -9.28 5.04 3.68
N PRO A 44 -9.35 3.76 3.28
CA PRO A 44 -10.40 3.29 2.37
C PRO A 44 -11.81 3.39 2.95
N GLU A 45 -11.94 3.41 4.28
CA GLU A 45 -13.23 3.56 4.97
C GLU A 45 -13.75 5.00 4.81
N ALA A 46 -12.86 5.99 4.91
CA ALA A 46 -13.22 7.39 4.74
C ALA A 46 -13.40 7.81 3.27
N PHE A 47 -12.59 7.29 2.35
CA PHE A 47 -12.51 7.80 0.97
C PHE A 47 -12.96 6.83 -0.13
N GLY A 48 -13.27 5.57 0.21
CA GLY A 48 -13.84 4.62 -0.74
C GLY A 48 -12.92 4.28 -1.93
N TYR A 49 -11.71 3.78 -1.67
CA TYR A 49 -10.77 3.40 -2.74
C TYR A 49 -11.19 2.12 -3.47
N GLY A 50 -11.70 2.28 -4.69
CA GLY A 50 -12.15 1.15 -5.52
C GLY A 50 -11.03 0.15 -5.84
N GLU A 51 -9.79 0.62 -5.96
CA GLU A 51 -8.64 -0.22 -6.22
C GLU A 51 -8.35 -1.20 -5.06
N HIS A 52 -8.62 -0.81 -3.82
CA HIS A 52 -8.46 -1.68 -2.66
C HIS A 52 -9.43 -2.87 -2.73
N LYS A 53 -10.69 -2.60 -3.08
CA LYS A 53 -11.70 -3.64 -3.31
C LYS A 53 -11.31 -4.57 -4.44
N SER A 54 -10.69 -4.05 -5.49
CA SER A 54 -10.18 -4.88 -6.59
C SER A 54 -9.05 -5.81 -6.15
N LEU A 55 -8.11 -5.34 -5.32
CA LEU A 55 -7.04 -6.17 -4.77
C LEU A 55 -7.60 -7.31 -3.90
N GLU A 56 -8.57 -7.03 -3.04
CA GLU A 56 -9.24 -8.05 -2.21
C GLU A 56 -9.92 -9.12 -3.06
N LYS A 57 -10.62 -8.72 -4.14
CA LYS A 57 -11.26 -9.65 -5.09
C LYS A 57 -10.25 -10.53 -5.83
N LEU A 58 -9.04 -10.04 -6.03
CA LEU A 58 -7.92 -10.81 -6.60
C LEU A 58 -7.25 -11.73 -5.56
N GLY A 59 -7.75 -11.78 -4.32
CA GLY A 59 -7.17 -12.57 -3.23
C GLY A 59 -5.89 -11.98 -2.65
N ILE A 60 -5.58 -10.72 -2.96
CA ILE A 60 -4.38 -10.04 -2.48
C ILE A 60 -4.66 -9.52 -1.06
N LYS A 61 -3.83 -9.96 -0.10
CA LYS A 61 -3.92 -9.46 1.28
C LYS A 61 -3.42 -8.02 1.36
N THR A 62 -4.25 -7.15 1.91
CA THR A 62 -3.99 -5.72 2.06
C THR A 62 -3.81 -5.36 3.54
N PHE A 63 -2.76 -4.60 3.83
CA PHE A 63 -2.42 -4.12 5.17
C PHE A 63 -2.29 -2.61 5.13
N LEU A 64 -2.98 -1.95 6.05
CA LEU A 64 -3.05 -0.50 6.13
C LEU A 64 -2.53 -0.06 7.49
N PHE A 65 -1.59 0.88 7.48
CA PHE A 65 -0.98 1.44 8.69
C PHE A 65 -1.02 2.96 8.62
N ALA A 66 -1.08 3.65 9.75
CA ALA A 66 -1.09 5.11 9.80
C ALA A 66 -2.08 5.72 8.79
N LYS A 67 -3.37 5.33 8.88
CA LYS A 67 -4.41 5.67 7.88
C LYS A 67 -4.46 7.17 7.54
N LYS A 68 -4.10 8.02 8.50
CA LYS A 68 -4.12 9.48 8.42
C LYS A 68 -2.74 10.08 8.60
N HIS A 69 -2.45 11.14 7.85
CA HIS A 69 -1.16 11.81 7.88
C HIS A 69 -1.19 13.04 8.82
N PRO A 70 -0.20 13.21 9.73
CA PRO A 70 -0.21 14.26 10.76
C PRO A 70 -0.11 15.68 10.19
N HIS A 71 0.34 15.82 8.94
CA HIS A 71 0.28 17.12 8.26
C HIS A 71 -1.16 17.60 8.01
N PHE A 72 -2.08 16.67 7.70
CA PHE A 72 -3.48 16.99 7.38
C PHE A 72 -4.41 16.87 8.60
N TYR A 73 -4.05 16.03 9.57
CA TYR A 73 -4.80 15.79 10.80
C TYR A 73 -3.95 16.20 12.00
N LYS A 74 -4.12 17.44 12.46
CA LYS A 74 -3.27 18.07 13.48
C LYS A 74 -3.51 17.53 14.89
N GLU A 75 -4.65 16.88 15.08
CA GLU A 75 -5.02 16.19 16.32
C GLU A 75 -4.23 14.90 16.55
N LEU A 76 -3.52 14.39 15.53
CA LEU A 76 -2.74 13.18 15.65
C LEU A 76 -1.43 13.44 16.39
N ASN A 77 -1.12 12.58 17.35
CA ASN A 77 0.19 12.50 17.96
C ASN A 77 1.21 11.89 16.98
N PRO A 78 2.28 12.62 16.61
CA PRO A 78 3.30 12.12 15.68
C PRO A 78 3.98 10.81 16.13
N ASP A 79 4.12 10.59 17.44
CA ASP A 79 4.77 9.39 17.96
C ASP A 79 3.92 8.13 17.75
N ASP A 80 2.60 8.25 17.93
CA ASP A 80 1.66 7.16 17.67
C ASP A 80 1.66 6.81 16.17
N VAL A 81 1.64 7.83 15.30
CA VAL A 81 1.77 7.65 13.84
C VAL A 81 3.07 6.96 13.47
N ARG A 82 4.19 7.35 14.10
CA ARG A 82 5.49 6.72 13.86
C ARG A 82 5.48 5.24 14.28
N GLN A 83 4.90 4.92 15.44
CA GLN A 83 4.79 3.54 15.89
C GLN A 83 3.96 2.68 14.93
N GLU A 84 2.84 3.20 14.43
CA GLU A 84 2.04 2.49 13.41
C GLU A 84 2.83 2.27 12.12
N CYS A 85 3.58 3.28 11.66
CA CYS A 85 4.46 3.14 10.50
C CYS A 85 5.53 2.06 10.73
N SER A 86 6.17 2.03 11.90
CA SER A 86 7.18 1.03 12.26
C SER A 86 6.61 -0.39 12.22
N ARG A 87 5.40 -0.61 12.72
CA ARG A 87 4.73 -1.92 12.65
C ARG A 87 4.53 -2.41 11.21
N GLY A 88 4.29 -1.50 10.27
CA GLY A 88 4.16 -1.84 8.85
C GLY A 88 5.47 -2.25 8.18
N LEU A 89 6.63 -1.97 8.79
CA LEU A 89 7.94 -2.39 8.28
C LEU A 89 8.33 -3.80 8.73
N GLU A 90 7.65 -4.36 9.74
CA GLU A 90 7.91 -5.70 10.28
C GLU A 90 7.15 -6.82 9.53
N PHE A 91 6.49 -6.46 8.42
CA PHE A 91 5.65 -7.36 7.62
C PHE A 91 6.44 -8.15 6.57
#